data_AF-A0A0Q8MJE3-F1
#
_entry.id   AF-A0A0Q8MJE3-F1
#
_cell.length_a   1.000
_cell.length_b   1.000
_cell.length_c   1.000
_cell.angle_alpha   90.00
_cell.angle_beta   90.00
_cell.angle_gamma   90.00
#
_symmetry.space_group_name_H-M   'P 1'
#
loop_
_entity.id
_entity.type
_entity.pdbx_description
1 polymer ?
#
loop_
_entity_poly.entity_id
_entity_poly.type
_entity_poly.pdbx_seq_one_letter_code
_entity_poly.pdbx_strand_id
1 'polypeptide(L)'
;MTDHAEPSSTAPRKVVPICAIGASAGGVKALQDLFRNLPADLGLAYVVILHLSPDHPSALSDILGSCTRMSVLQVEDGPSLQPNCVYVIPRIANC
;
A
#
# COMPACT_ATOMS: atom_id res chain seq x y z
N MET A 1 -40.36 30.47 -3.04
CA MET A 1 -39.16 30.85 -2.28
C MET A 1 -38.75 29.69 -1.38
N THR A 2 -38.09 28.68 -1.93
CA THR A 2 -37.17 27.87 -1.13
C THR A 2 -36.07 27.35 -2.04
N ASP A 3 -34.91 27.99 -1.90
CA ASP A 3 -33.65 27.66 -2.52
C ASP A 3 -33.18 26.31 -1.94
N HIS A 4 -33.04 25.27 -2.76
CA HIS A 4 -32.35 24.04 -2.36
C HIS A 4 -30.85 24.27 -2.58
N ALA A 5 -30.18 24.74 -1.52
CA ALA A 5 -28.74 24.91 -1.51
C ALA A 5 -28.04 23.55 -1.52
N GLU A 6 -27.52 23.16 -2.68
CA GLU A 6 -26.60 22.03 -2.87
C GLU A 6 -25.27 22.32 -2.13
N PRO A 7 -24.69 21.36 -1.37
CA PRO A 7 -23.42 21.58 -0.71
C PRO A 7 -22.27 21.58 -1.75
N SER A 8 -21.86 22.77 -2.17
CA SER A 8 -20.68 22.99 -3.00
C SER A 8 -19.41 22.81 -2.16
N SER A 9 -18.78 21.62 -2.23
CA SER A 9 -17.43 21.40 -1.72
C SER A 9 -16.45 21.32 -2.88
N THR A 10 -15.95 22.47 -3.32
CA THR A 10 -14.93 22.62 -4.37
C THR A 10 -13.52 22.63 -3.78
N ALA A 11 -13.19 21.65 -2.92
CA ALA A 11 -11.80 21.40 -2.58
C ALA A 11 -11.21 20.42 -3.60
N PRO A 12 -10.03 20.67 -4.20
CA PRO A 12 -9.41 19.71 -5.10
C PRO A 12 -9.18 18.40 -4.34
N ARG A 13 -9.83 17.32 -4.79
CA ARG A 13 -9.65 15.99 -4.21
C ARG A 13 -8.18 15.61 -4.39
N LYS A 14 -7.44 15.53 -3.30
CA LYS A 14 -6.00 15.20 -3.32
C LYS A 14 -5.84 13.78 -3.88
N VAL A 15 -5.35 13.68 -5.11
CA VAL A 15 -5.12 12.38 -5.77
C VAL A 15 -3.78 11.83 -5.28
N VAL A 16 -3.79 10.62 -4.75
CA VAL A 16 -2.57 9.90 -4.36
C VAL A 16 -2.18 8.96 -5.51
N PRO A 17 -1.04 9.16 -6.17
CA PRO A 17 -0.56 8.24 -7.18
C PRO A 17 -0.17 6.90 -6.54
N ILE A 18 -0.52 5.79 -7.22
CA ILE A 18 -0.35 4.42 -6.71
C ILE A 18 0.71 3.70 -7.54
N CYS A 19 1.67 3.06 -6.87
CA CYS A 19 2.60 2.12 -7.47
C CYS A 19 2.27 0.70 -6.99
N ALA A 20 1.71 -0.12 -7.88
CA ALA A 20 1.42 -1.53 -7.59
C ALA A 20 2.59 -2.42 -8.02
N ILE A 21 3.05 -3.30 -7.13
CA ILE A 21 4.20 -4.18 -7.32
C ILE A 21 3.75 -5.63 -7.11
N GLY A 22 3.84 -6.43 -8.16
CA GLY A 22 3.56 -7.86 -8.13
C GLY A 22 4.84 -8.68 -8.10
N ALA A 23 4.90 -9.68 -7.22
CA ALA A 23 6.03 -10.59 -7.11
C ALA A 23 5.56 -12.02 -6.71
N SER A 24 6.49 -12.97 -6.78
CA SER A 24 6.30 -14.36 -6.31
C SER A 24 7.39 -14.72 -5.28
N ALA A 25 7.51 -15.99 -4.89
CA ALA A 25 8.43 -16.45 -3.84
C ALA A 25 9.88 -15.93 -3.97
N GLY A 26 10.42 -15.83 -5.20
CA GLY A 26 11.78 -15.32 -5.44
C GLY A 26 11.92 -13.79 -5.37
N GLY A 27 10.82 -13.04 -5.33
CA GLY A 27 10.83 -11.58 -5.42
C GLY A 27 11.06 -10.87 -4.09
N VAL A 28 11.08 -11.58 -2.95
CA VAL A 28 11.22 -10.98 -1.62
C VAL A 28 12.54 -10.20 -1.49
N LYS A 29 13.64 -10.77 -2.00
CA LYS A 29 14.95 -10.09 -1.96
C LYS A 29 14.96 -8.82 -2.81
N ALA A 30 14.35 -8.87 -3.99
CA ALA A 30 14.21 -7.70 -4.88
C ALA A 30 13.36 -6.60 -4.24
N LEU A 31 12.26 -6.96 -3.55
CA LEU A 31 11.45 -6.00 -2.81
C LEU A 31 12.24 -5.34 -1.68
N GLN A 32 13.01 -6.11 -0.90
CA GLN A 32 13.88 -5.54 0.13
C GLN A 32 14.88 -4.55 -0.45
N ASP A 33 15.57 -4.93 -1.53
CA ASP A 33 16.58 -4.08 -2.15
C ASP A 33 15.94 -2.82 -2.76
N LEU A 34 14.74 -2.92 -3.32
CA LEU A 34 13.97 -1.77 -3.79
C LEU A 34 13.63 -0.80 -2.64
N PHE A 35 13.02 -1.30 -1.55
CA PHE A 35 12.56 -0.45 -0.44
C PHE A 35 13.69 0.15 0.40
N ARG A 36 14.89 -0.46 0.41
CA ARG A 36 16.10 0.13 1.00
C ARG A 36 16.63 1.34 0.25
N ASN A 37 16.39 1.40 -1.06
CA ASN A 37 16.90 2.46 -1.93
C ASN A 37 15.84 3.50 -2.32
N LEU A 38 14.56 3.24 -2.01
CA LEU A 38 13.46 4.18 -2.27
C LEU A 38 13.42 5.30 -1.22
N PRO A 39 13.35 6.57 -1.65
CA PRO A 39 13.00 7.67 -0.76
C PRO A 39 11.60 7.47 -0.17
N ALA A 40 11.45 7.81 1.11
CA ALA A 40 10.21 7.61 1.85
C ALA A 40 9.18 8.74 1.65
N ASP A 41 9.47 9.73 0.80
CA ASP A 41 8.72 10.98 0.67
C ASP A 41 8.32 11.33 -0.79
N LEU A 42 8.29 10.33 -1.68
CA LEU A 42 7.91 10.51 -3.09
C LEU A 42 6.44 10.86 -3.32
N GLY A 43 5.59 10.84 -2.28
CA GLY A 43 4.17 11.13 -2.38
C GLY A 43 3.34 9.98 -2.97
N LEU A 44 3.93 8.78 -3.06
CA LEU A 44 3.32 7.58 -3.64
C LEU A 44 2.74 6.67 -2.55
N ALA A 45 1.62 6.03 -2.83
CA ALA A 45 1.18 4.85 -2.10
C ALA A 45 1.70 3.59 -2.83
N TYR A 46 2.43 2.73 -2.13
CA TYR A 46 2.92 1.47 -2.68
C TYR A 46 1.97 0.34 -2.30
N VAL A 47 1.57 -0.49 -3.26
CA VAL A 47 0.73 -1.67 -3.02
C VAL A 47 1.51 -2.90 -3.46
N VAL A 48 1.82 -3.80 -2.53
CA VAL A 48 2.64 -4.99 -2.76
C VAL A 48 1.77 -6.23 -2.72
N ILE A 49 1.79 -6.99 -3.81
CA ILE A 49 1.10 -8.26 -3.98
C ILE A 49 2.17 -9.33 -4.14
N LEU A 50 2.27 -10.24 -3.17
CA LEU A 50 3.25 -11.31 -3.20
C LEU A 50 2.56 -12.67 -3.19
N HIS A 51 2.78 -13.47 -4.24
CA HIS A 51 2.31 -14.86 -4.31
C HIS A 51 3.27 -15.75 -3.51
N LEU A 52 3.12 -15.79 -2.19
CA LEU A 52 3.83 -16.74 -1.31
C LEU A 52 2.97 -17.98 -1.00
N SER A 53 3.65 -19.06 -0.60
CA SER A 53 3.02 -20.21 0.08
C SER A 53 2.34 -19.74 1.38
N PRO A 54 1.20 -20.34 1.76
CA PRO A 54 0.29 -19.82 2.79
C PRO A 54 0.84 -19.80 4.23
N ASP A 55 2.06 -20.27 4.45
CA ASP A 55 2.51 -20.62 5.80
C ASP A 55 2.87 -19.41 6.69
N HIS A 56 3.09 -18.18 6.15
CA HIS A 56 3.43 -16.98 6.96
C HIS A 56 2.94 -15.65 6.33
N PRO A 57 1.67 -15.26 6.50
CA PRO A 57 1.15 -13.99 5.96
C PRO A 57 1.79 -12.75 6.59
N SER A 58 2.11 -12.78 7.89
CA SER A 58 2.63 -11.63 8.65
C SER A 58 4.11 -11.33 8.42
N ALA A 59 4.86 -12.25 7.79
CA ALA A 59 6.31 -12.08 7.64
C ALA A 59 6.68 -10.96 6.66
N LEU A 60 5.86 -10.70 5.63
CA LEU A 60 6.26 -9.76 4.59
C LEU A 60 6.20 -8.30 5.05
N SER A 61 5.18 -7.90 5.81
CA SER A 61 5.08 -6.55 6.35
C SER A 61 6.26 -6.23 7.25
N ASP A 62 6.68 -7.18 8.09
CA ASP A 62 7.82 -7.01 9.01
C ASP A 62 9.15 -6.94 8.24
N ILE A 63 9.33 -7.82 7.26
CA ILE A 63 10.52 -7.81 6.39
C ILE A 63 10.64 -6.46 5.67
N LEU A 64 9.57 -5.98 5.05
CA LEU A 64 9.60 -4.70 4.34
C LEU A 64 9.70 -3.51 5.30
N GLY A 65 9.06 -3.57 6.46
CA GLY A 65 9.16 -2.56 7.51
C GLY A 65 10.58 -2.37 8.02
N SER A 66 11.39 -3.44 8.05
CA SER A 66 12.82 -3.32 8.38
C SER A 66 13.68 -2.68 7.27
N CYS A 67 13.14 -2.58 6.06
CA CYS A 67 13.87 -2.10 4.87
C CYS A 67 13.57 -0.64 4.51
N THR A 68 12.54 -0.01 5.09
CA THR A 68 12.14 1.35 4.73
C THR A 68 11.74 2.17 5.96
N ARG A 69 11.70 3.49 5.79
CA ARG A 69 11.15 4.43 6.77
C ARG A 69 9.65 4.67 6.60
N MET A 70 9.06 4.20 5.51
CA MET A 70 7.62 4.28 5.27
C MET A 70 6.85 3.36 6.21
N SER A 71 5.62 3.74 6.56
CA SER A 71 4.70 2.85 7.26
C SER A 71 4.35 1.67 6.37
N VAL A 72 4.59 0.45 6.84
CA VAL A 72 4.22 -0.79 6.16
C VAL A 72 3.01 -1.39 6.86
N LEU A 73 1.90 -1.52 6.13
CA LEU A 73 0.60 -1.92 6.66
C LEU A 73 0.08 -3.12 5.88
N GLN A 74 -0.44 -4.12 6.59
CA GLN A 74 -1.21 -5.17 5.95
C GLN A 74 -2.63 -4.65 5.66
N VAL A 75 -3.12 -4.89 4.45
CA VAL A 75 -4.48 -4.48 4.05
C VAL A 75 -5.48 -5.51 4.58
N GLU A 76 -6.34 -5.09 5.50
CA GLU A 76 -7.43 -5.93 6.02
C GLU A 76 -8.77 -5.59 5.38
N ASP A 77 -9.14 -4.31 5.33
CA ASP A 77 -10.34 -3.87 4.61
C ASP A 77 -10.25 -2.40 4.17
N GLY A 78 -10.63 -2.14 2.91
CA GLY A 78 -10.70 -0.85 2.21
C GLY A 78 -9.95 0.36 2.79
N PRO A 79 -8.61 0.33 2.95
CA PRO A 79 -7.89 1.47 3.51
C PRO A 79 -7.88 2.64 2.53
N SER A 80 -8.06 3.86 3.06
CA SER A 80 -7.77 5.07 2.29
C SER A 80 -6.26 5.18 2.11
N LEU A 81 -5.78 4.96 0.88
CA LEU A 81 -4.37 4.99 0.55
C LEU A 81 -3.77 6.36 0.85
N GLN A 82 -2.77 6.36 1.72
CA GLN A 82 -2.01 7.54 2.10
C GLN A 82 -0.69 7.57 1.31
N PRO A 83 -0.20 8.77 0.94
CA PRO A 83 1.14 8.89 0.39
C PRO A 83 2.17 8.39 1.40
N ASN A 84 3.32 7.93 0.89
CA ASN A 84 4.48 7.51 1.68
C ASN A 84 4.21 6.29 2.57
N CYS A 85 3.28 5.44 2.14
CA CYS A 85 2.90 4.21 2.82
C CYS A 85 3.04 3.01 1.88
N VAL A 86 3.36 1.86 2.47
CA VAL A 86 3.42 0.56 1.78
C VAL A 86 2.29 -0.31 2.32
N TYR A 87 1.49 -0.84 1.41
CA TYR A 87 0.34 -1.67 1.69
C TYR A 87 0.61 -3.08 1.19
N VAL A 88 0.72 -4.04 2.09
CA VAL A 88 0.88 -5.45 1.75
C VAL A 88 -0.49 -6.09 1.69
N ILE A 89 -0.84 -6.64 0.53
CA ILE A 89 -2.09 -7.39 0.38
C ILE A 89 -1.86 -8.81 0.89
N PRO A 90 -2.51 -9.23 2.00
CA PRO A 90 -2.48 -10.62 2.41
C PRO A 90 -3.23 -11.47 1.38
N ARG A 91 -2.89 -12.76 1.26
CA ARG A 91 -3.72 -13.66 0.45
C ARG A 91 -5.15 -13.65 0.99
N ILE A 92 -6.14 -13.46 0.11
CA ILE A 92 -7.51 -13.87 0.41
C ILE A 92 -7.48 -15.40 0.47
N ALA A 93 -7.48 -15.96 1.67
CA ALA A 93 -7.95 -17.32 1.85
C ALA A 93 -9.47 -17.24 1.88
N ASN A 94 -10.12 -17.63 0.78
CA ASN A 94 -11.43 -18.30 0.74
C ASN A 94 -11.90 -18.43 -0.72
N CYS A 95 -11.83 -19.67 -1.22
CA CYS A 95 -12.86 -20.23 -2.09
C CYS A 95 -13.82 -20.99 -1.18
#